data_AF-A0A7H8HEL6-F1
#
_entry.id   AF-A0A7H8HEL6-F1
#
_cell.length_a   1.000
_cell.length_b   1.000
_cell.length_c   1.000
_cell.angle_alpha   90.00
_cell.angle_beta   90.00
_cell.angle_gamma   90.00
#
_symmetry.space_group_name_H-M   'P 1'
#
loop_
_entity.id
_entity.type
_entity.pdbx_description
1 polymer ?
#
loop_
_entity_poly.entity_id
_entity_poly.type
_entity_poly.pdbx_seq_one_letter_code
_entity_poly.pdbx_strand_id
1 'polypeptide(L)'
;MRMITQHTFGGPEVLTVVDAPVPSPQPTEVLVRVSAIGLNPLEPRLRAGEHPLLGQPPFVLGWDISGVVETAHTWRFRPGDEVFGMPLFPRMAGGYAEFVAAPALHLVHKPASLSHVEAAALPIVGLTAWQGLVDIGGVTKGDRVLIHGGGGGVGHVAIQLAKSLGAHVITTARGDKREFAASLGADEVVGEDFAVGDVDLVLDTLGGKAAWRSLEVLRPGGHFVTAVADEDTELIAKVEAAGLRFSGIGVDPDPIALRGLVSLVEAGKLRVHVAETFPFARIADAHRRLERGGLRGKVVLTV
;
A
#
# COMPACT_ATOMS: atom_id res chain seq x y z
N MET A 1 10.42 -24.33 -7.08
CA MET A 1 9.24 -23.48 -6.82
C MET A 1 8.88 -22.76 -8.09
N ARG A 2 7.60 -22.43 -8.27
CA ARG A 2 7.15 -21.53 -9.33
C ARG A 2 7.34 -20.09 -8.89
N MET A 3 7.77 -19.24 -9.82
CA MET A 3 7.82 -17.79 -9.66
C MET A 3 7.32 -17.11 -10.94
N ILE A 4 6.87 -15.87 -10.84
CA ILE A 4 6.53 -15.04 -11.98
C ILE A 4 7.67 -14.05 -12.22
N THR A 5 8.25 -14.10 -13.41
CA THR A 5 9.33 -13.21 -13.82
C THR A 5 9.00 -12.53 -15.16
N GLN A 6 9.79 -11.52 -15.50
CA GLN A 6 9.84 -10.93 -16.84
C GLN A 6 11.29 -10.86 -17.32
N HIS A 7 11.50 -10.95 -18.63
CA HIS A 7 12.82 -10.84 -19.27
C HIS A 7 12.99 -9.55 -20.08
N THR A 8 11.89 -8.85 -20.35
CA THR A 8 11.86 -7.58 -21.06
C THR A 8 10.85 -6.65 -20.37
N PHE A 9 10.91 -5.36 -20.64
CA PHE A 9 9.81 -4.46 -20.33
C PHE A 9 8.66 -4.67 -21.32
N GLY A 10 7.43 -4.37 -20.90
CA GLY A 10 6.27 -4.41 -21.78
C GLY A 10 4.93 -4.47 -21.06
N GLY A 11 3.88 -4.86 -21.80
CA GLY A 11 2.53 -5.07 -21.28
C GLY A 11 2.43 -6.31 -20.37
N PRO A 12 1.25 -6.59 -19.81
CA PRO A 12 1.07 -7.70 -18.86
C PRO A 12 1.50 -9.08 -19.38
N GLU A 13 1.56 -9.24 -20.70
CA GLU A 13 2.03 -10.45 -21.41
C GLU A 13 3.52 -10.80 -21.19
N VAL A 14 4.34 -9.87 -20.69
CA VAL A 14 5.76 -10.18 -20.38
C VAL A 14 5.93 -10.98 -19.08
N LEU A 15 4.88 -11.08 -18.27
CA LEU A 15 4.88 -11.83 -17.01
C LEU A 15 4.69 -13.32 -17.29
N THR A 16 5.69 -14.12 -16.95
CA THR A 16 5.73 -15.55 -17.23
C THR A 16 5.98 -16.35 -15.97
N VAL A 17 5.25 -17.47 -15.82
CA VAL A 17 5.49 -18.42 -14.73
C VAL A 17 6.63 -19.36 -15.14
N VAL A 18 7.65 -19.47 -14.29
CA VAL A 18 8.83 -20.31 -14.51
C VAL A 18 9.14 -21.12 -13.25
N ASP A 19 9.85 -22.23 -13.41
CA ASP A 19 10.46 -22.96 -12.30
C ASP A 19 11.79 -22.32 -11.88
N ALA A 20 12.01 -22.20 -10.58
CA ALA A 20 13.21 -21.67 -9.96
C ALA A 20 13.58 -22.43 -8.67
N PRO A 21 14.85 -22.39 -8.24
CA PRO A 21 15.25 -22.90 -6.93
C PRO A 21 14.50 -22.18 -5.79
N VAL A 22 14.21 -22.91 -4.71
CA VAL A 22 13.69 -22.28 -3.48
C VAL A 22 14.82 -21.44 -2.87
N PRO A 23 14.58 -20.16 -2.50
CA PRO A 23 15.60 -19.33 -1.90
C PRO A 23 15.99 -19.86 -0.51
N SER A 24 17.27 -19.69 -0.15
CA SER A 24 17.75 -20.04 1.18
C SER A 24 17.76 -18.80 2.07
N PRO A 25 17.03 -18.79 3.21
CA PRO A 25 17.03 -17.64 4.11
C PRO A 25 18.41 -17.44 4.75
N GLN A 26 18.86 -16.20 4.80
CA GLN A 26 20.10 -15.82 5.49
C GLN A 26 19.90 -15.80 7.02
N PRO A 27 20.97 -15.67 7.83
CA PRO A 27 20.81 -15.40 9.26
C PRO A 27 19.86 -14.20 9.47
N THR A 28 18.99 -14.28 10.47
CA THR A 28 17.91 -13.31 10.78
C THR A 28 16.71 -13.26 9.83
N GLU A 29 16.74 -14.07 8.75
CA GLU A 29 15.62 -14.20 7.82
C GLU A 29 14.75 -15.42 8.12
N VAL A 30 13.58 -15.44 7.48
CA VAL A 30 12.69 -16.58 7.41
C VAL A 30 12.41 -16.90 5.95
N LEU A 31 12.17 -18.18 5.67
CA LEU A 31 11.57 -18.62 4.42
C LEU A 31 10.06 -18.71 4.64
N VAL A 32 9.29 -17.97 3.86
CA VAL A 32 7.82 -17.98 3.90
C VAL A 32 7.32 -18.75 2.69
N ARG A 33 6.47 -19.75 2.92
CA ARG A 33 5.61 -20.36 1.89
C ARG A 33 4.42 -19.43 1.68
N VAL A 34 4.42 -18.73 0.56
CA VAL A 34 3.45 -17.68 0.26
C VAL A 34 2.09 -18.30 -0.05
N SER A 35 1.04 -17.72 0.52
CA SER A 35 -0.36 -18.14 0.28
C SER A 35 -1.14 -17.10 -0.52
N ALA A 36 -0.79 -15.82 -0.36
CA ALA A 36 -1.38 -14.74 -1.12
C ALA A 36 -0.43 -13.56 -1.30
N ILE A 37 -0.64 -12.81 -2.38
CA ILE A 37 0.19 -11.67 -2.77
C ILE A 37 -0.67 -10.47 -3.13
N GLY A 38 -0.48 -9.34 -2.46
CA GLY A 38 -1.14 -8.09 -2.81
C GLY A 38 -0.46 -7.37 -3.97
N LEU A 39 -1.27 -6.83 -4.88
CA LEU A 39 -0.78 -6.03 -6.02
C LEU A 39 -0.86 -4.54 -5.71
N ASN A 40 0.12 -3.77 -6.16
CA ASN A 40 0.14 -2.30 -6.04
C ASN A 40 0.28 -1.60 -7.41
N PRO A 41 -0.08 -0.30 -7.50
CA PRO A 41 0.04 0.45 -8.76
C PRO A 41 1.48 0.65 -9.25
N LEU A 42 2.48 0.43 -8.39
CA LEU A 42 3.90 0.56 -8.76
C LEU A 42 4.34 -0.59 -9.69
N GLU A 43 3.89 -1.82 -9.44
CA GLU A 43 4.32 -3.02 -10.15
C GLU A 43 4.09 -2.95 -11.67
N PRO A 44 2.93 -2.48 -12.18
CA PRO A 44 2.76 -2.23 -13.62
C PRO A 44 3.76 -1.23 -14.21
N ARG A 45 4.09 -0.15 -13.47
CA ARG A 45 5.05 0.88 -13.93
C ARG A 45 6.48 0.34 -13.99
N LEU A 46 6.87 -0.47 -13.00
CA LEU A 46 8.14 -1.20 -13.00
C LEU A 46 8.19 -2.19 -14.16
N ARG A 47 7.11 -2.96 -14.37
CA ARG A 47 6.99 -3.92 -15.49
C ARG A 47 7.15 -3.24 -16.84
N ALA A 48 6.56 -2.06 -17.02
CA ALA A 48 6.60 -1.29 -18.26
C ALA A 48 7.92 -0.53 -18.46
N GLY A 49 8.77 -0.42 -17.43
CA GLY A 49 10.03 0.34 -17.49
C GLY A 49 9.87 1.84 -17.31
N GLU A 50 8.70 2.31 -16.85
CA GLU A 50 8.40 3.74 -16.62
C GLU A 50 9.06 4.27 -15.35
N HIS A 51 9.44 3.39 -14.44
CA HIS A 51 10.13 3.71 -13.20
C HIS A 51 11.24 2.67 -12.98
N PRO A 52 12.51 2.98 -13.26
CA PRO A 52 13.60 1.99 -13.31
C PRO A 52 14.15 1.61 -11.91
N LEU A 53 13.28 1.47 -10.90
CA LEU A 53 13.68 1.22 -9.50
C LEU A 53 14.51 -0.07 -9.34
N LEU A 54 14.21 -1.09 -10.14
CA LEU A 54 14.90 -2.39 -10.11
C LEU A 54 15.97 -2.56 -11.20
N GLY A 55 16.25 -1.51 -11.98
CA GLY A 55 17.15 -1.60 -13.13
C GLY A 55 16.53 -2.33 -14.33
N GLN A 56 17.34 -3.14 -15.03
CA GLN A 56 16.92 -3.90 -16.22
C GLN A 56 16.48 -5.32 -15.85
N PRO A 57 15.48 -5.90 -16.55
CA PRO A 57 15.09 -7.29 -16.36
C PRO A 57 16.25 -8.26 -16.70
N PRO A 58 16.25 -9.49 -16.13
CA PRO A 58 15.14 -10.11 -15.42
C PRO A 58 15.01 -9.70 -13.95
N PHE A 59 13.77 -9.55 -13.49
CA PHE A 59 13.43 -9.34 -12.08
C PHE A 59 12.07 -9.95 -11.73
N VAL A 60 11.85 -10.17 -10.43
CA VAL A 60 10.60 -10.70 -9.86
C VAL A 60 9.94 -9.59 -9.04
N LEU A 61 8.69 -9.26 -9.37
CA LEU A 61 7.91 -8.22 -8.69
C LEU A 61 7.24 -8.75 -7.40
N GLY A 62 6.54 -7.87 -6.69
CA GLY A 62 5.69 -8.20 -5.55
C GLY A 62 6.34 -7.93 -4.21
N TRP A 63 5.64 -7.17 -3.37
CA TRP A 63 6.09 -6.79 -2.03
C TRP A 63 5.07 -7.10 -0.95
N ASP A 64 3.77 -7.08 -1.22
CA ASP A 64 2.78 -7.46 -0.20
C ASP A 64 2.63 -8.98 -0.17
N ILE A 65 3.11 -9.65 0.88
CA ILE A 65 2.97 -11.10 1.02
C ILE A 65 2.25 -11.49 2.30
N SER A 66 1.52 -12.61 2.23
CA SER A 66 1.07 -13.34 3.41
C SER A 66 1.20 -14.85 3.19
N GLY A 67 1.64 -15.57 4.22
CA GLY A 67 1.87 -17.00 4.13
C GLY A 67 2.30 -17.60 5.45
N VAL A 68 2.91 -18.78 5.38
CA VAL A 68 3.33 -19.56 6.55
C VAL A 68 4.84 -19.69 6.56
N VAL A 69 5.47 -19.50 7.72
CA VAL A 69 6.91 -19.72 7.88
C VAL A 69 7.22 -21.20 7.64
N GLU A 70 8.06 -21.49 6.65
CA GLU A 70 8.57 -22.83 6.34
C GLU A 70 9.83 -23.12 7.19
N THR A 71 10.78 -22.16 7.19
CA THR A 71 12.05 -22.27 7.92
C THR A 71 12.37 -20.91 8.56
N ALA A 72 12.92 -20.92 9.78
CA ALA A 72 13.31 -19.71 10.48
C ALA A 72 14.78 -19.76 10.94
N HIS A 73 15.57 -18.75 10.56
CA HIS A 73 16.95 -18.54 11.03
C HIS A 73 17.01 -17.39 12.04
N THR A 74 15.96 -17.29 12.86
CA THR A 74 15.74 -16.25 13.86
C THR A 74 14.89 -16.82 15.00
N TRP A 75 14.94 -16.19 16.17
CA TRP A 75 14.09 -16.53 17.30
C TRP A 75 12.69 -15.89 17.22
N ARG A 76 12.52 -14.90 16.34
CA ARG A 76 11.28 -14.11 16.23
C ARG A 76 10.08 -14.90 15.73
N PHE A 77 10.33 -15.95 14.94
CA PHE A 77 9.32 -16.81 14.34
C PHE A 77 9.75 -18.26 14.39
N ARG A 78 8.80 -19.16 14.17
CA ARG A 78 9.00 -20.60 14.08
C ARG A 78 8.27 -21.15 12.85
N PRO A 79 8.72 -22.29 12.30
CA PRO A 79 7.95 -23.01 11.29
C PRO A 79 6.49 -23.20 11.72
N GLY A 80 5.55 -22.92 10.81
CA GLY A 80 4.11 -22.96 11.06
C GLY A 80 3.47 -21.62 11.44
N ASP A 81 4.26 -20.59 11.78
CA ASP A 81 3.71 -19.27 12.07
C ASP A 81 3.08 -18.63 10.81
N GLU A 82 1.85 -18.14 10.93
CA GLU A 82 1.22 -17.33 9.89
C GLU A 82 1.72 -15.88 9.96
N VAL A 83 2.29 -15.38 8.86
CA VAL A 83 2.92 -14.07 8.80
C VAL A 83 2.47 -13.27 7.58
N PHE A 84 2.62 -11.96 7.65
CA PHE A 84 2.43 -11.04 6.52
C PHE A 84 3.33 -9.81 6.66
N GLY A 85 3.56 -9.11 5.55
CA GLY A 85 4.33 -7.87 5.55
C GLY A 85 4.82 -7.44 4.17
N MET A 86 5.74 -6.48 4.18
CA MET A 86 6.33 -5.85 3.00
C MET A 86 7.86 -6.03 3.04
N PRO A 87 8.42 -7.15 2.55
CA PRO A 87 9.84 -7.38 2.68
C PRO A 87 10.65 -6.55 1.69
N LEU A 88 11.79 -6.02 2.15
CA LEU A 88 12.91 -5.56 1.30
C LEU A 88 12.66 -4.33 0.43
N PHE A 89 11.46 -3.75 0.39
CA PHE A 89 11.19 -2.51 -0.34
C PHE A 89 12.19 -1.40 0.06
N PRO A 90 12.72 -0.60 -0.91
CA PRO A 90 12.45 -0.62 -2.35
C PRO A 90 13.25 -1.65 -3.16
N ARG A 91 14.09 -2.48 -2.52
CA ARG A 91 14.80 -3.57 -3.19
C ARG A 91 13.82 -4.68 -3.60
N MET A 92 14.20 -5.45 -4.60
CA MET A 92 13.45 -6.61 -5.07
C MET A 92 13.25 -7.62 -3.92
N ALA A 93 11.99 -7.85 -3.56
CA ALA A 93 11.60 -8.86 -2.57
C ALA A 93 11.40 -10.25 -3.17
N GLY A 94 11.06 -10.32 -4.46
CA GLY A 94 10.71 -11.56 -5.14
C GLY A 94 9.34 -12.13 -4.74
N GLY A 95 8.40 -11.28 -4.34
CA GLY A 95 7.10 -11.69 -3.77
C GLY A 95 6.19 -12.47 -4.69
N TYR A 96 6.32 -12.33 -6.02
CA TYR A 96 5.59 -13.12 -7.00
C TYR A 96 6.17 -14.54 -7.14
N ALA A 97 6.20 -15.28 -6.04
CA ALA A 97 6.74 -16.64 -5.97
C ALA A 97 6.01 -17.48 -4.93
N GLU A 98 6.12 -18.80 -5.02
CA GLU A 98 5.59 -19.72 -3.99
C GLU A 98 6.37 -19.63 -2.66
N PHE A 99 7.63 -19.19 -2.70
CA PHE A 99 8.45 -18.98 -1.51
C PHE A 99 9.25 -17.68 -1.59
N VAL A 100 9.37 -17.00 -0.45
CA VAL A 100 10.13 -15.76 -0.30
C VAL A 100 11.02 -15.87 0.93
N ALA A 101 12.31 -15.58 0.78
CA ALA A 101 13.19 -15.32 1.90
C ALA A 101 13.08 -13.84 2.29
N ALA A 102 12.79 -13.57 3.56
CA ALA A 102 12.51 -12.23 4.04
C ALA A 102 13.17 -11.96 5.39
N PRO A 103 13.72 -10.75 5.62
CA PRO A 103 14.11 -10.31 6.94
C PRO A 103 12.94 -10.43 7.92
N ALA A 104 13.16 -11.10 9.05
CA ALA A 104 12.11 -11.28 10.05
C ALA A 104 11.60 -9.96 10.63
N LEU A 105 12.37 -8.88 10.50
CA LEU A 105 11.95 -7.53 10.90
C LEU A 105 10.96 -6.88 9.92
N HIS A 106 10.77 -7.42 8.72
CA HIS A 106 9.80 -6.87 7.76
C HIS A 106 8.45 -7.59 7.78
N LEU A 107 8.29 -8.56 8.68
CA LEU A 107 7.10 -9.37 8.83
C LEU A 107 6.57 -9.27 10.26
N VAL A 108 5.27 -9.48 10.38
CA VAL A 108 4.58 -9.64 11.67
C VAL A 108 3.62 -10.83 11.59
N HIS A 109 3.15 -11.32 12.73
CA HIS A 109 2.10 -12.33 12.75
C HIS A 109 0.83 -11.81 12.08
N LYS A 110 0.22 -12.66 11.25
CA LYS A 110 -1.08 -12.38 10.65
C LYS A 110 -2.15 -12.31 11.76
N PRO A 111 -3.06 -11.31 11.75
CA PRO A 111 -4.22 -11.36 12.63
C PRO A 111 -5.02 -12.64 12.39
N ALA A 112 -5.46 -13.32 13.45
CA ALA A 112 -6.25 -14.53 13.32
C ALA A 112 -7.59 -14.30 12.61
N SER A 113 -8.11 -13.06 12.66
CA SER A 113 -9.36 -12.65 12.03
C SER A 113 -9.27 -12.46 10.51
N LEU A 114 -8.06 -12.39 9.93
CA LEU A 114 -7.87 -12.22 8.49
C LEU A 114 -7.49 -13.53 7.82
N SER A 115 -8.07 -13.76 6.64
CA SER A 115 -7.53 -14.71 5.68
C SER A 115 -6.15 -14.25 5.17
N HIS A 116 -5.35 -15.17 4.61
CA HIS A 116 -4.11 -14.77 3.92
C HIS A 116 -4.37 -13.79 2.77
N VAL A 117 -5.50 -13.92 2.06
CA VAL A 117 -5.91 -13.00 0.99
C VAL A 117 -6.10 -11.58 1.51
N GLU A 118 -6.82 -11.42 2.61
CA GLU A 118 -7.01 -10.10 3.24
C GLU A 118 -5.70 -9.58 3.83
N ALA A 119 -4.93 -10.43 4.52
CA ALA A 119 -3.67 -10.02 5.11
C ALA A 119 -2.65 -9.56 4.07
N ALA A 120 -2.56 -10.23 2.92
CA ALA A 120 -1.71 -9.80 1.80
C ALA A 120 -2.19 -8.51 1.13
N ALA A 121 -3.42 -8.04 1.39
CA ALA A 121 -3.89 -6.78 0.83
C ALA A 121 -3.53 -5.55 1.68
N LEU A 122 -2.96 -5.73 2.87
CA LEU A 122 -2.74 -4.66 3.84
C LEU A 122 -1.34 -4.01 3.87
N PRO A 123 -0.20 -4.69 3.61
CA PRO A 123 1.12 -4.16 4.01
C PRO A 123 1.47 -2.80 3.43
N ILE A 124 1.65 -2.66 2.10
CA ILE A 124 2.02 -1.38 1.47
C ILE A 124 0.97 -0.32 1.78
N VAL A 125 -0.30 -0.61 1.54
CA VAL A 125 -1.35 0.42 1.68
C VAL A 125 -1.55 0.88 3.11
N GLY A 126 -1.40 -0.02 4.06
CA GLY A 126 -1.46 0.26 5.49
C GLY A 126 -0.24 1.02 5.96
N LEU A 127 0.96 0.63 5.52
CA LEU A 127 2.20 1.33 5.86
C LEU A 127 2.24 2.74 5.26
N THR A 128 1.81 2.92 4.02
CA THR A 128 1.68 4.25 3.40
C THR A 128 0.69 5.13 4.18
N ALA A 129 -0.47 4.57 4.57
CA ALA A 129 -1.45 5.31 5.37
C ALA A 129 -0.90 5.65 6.76
N TRP A 130 -0.24 4.70 7.42
CA TRP A 130 0.33 4.88 8.75
C TRP A 130 1.43 5.92 8.76
N GLN A 131 2.44 5.78 7.90
CA GLN A 131 3.55 6.71 7.83
C GLN A 131 3.07 8.11 7.42
N GLY A 132 2.12 8.20 6.48
CA GLY A 132 1.56 9.47 6.05
C GLY A 132 0.76 10.20 7.14
N LEU A 133 -0.10 9.49 7.87
CA LEU A 133 -1.01 10.11 8.85
C LEU A 133 -0.40 10.20 10.25
N VAL A 134 0.31 9.16 10.69
CA VAL A 134 0.83 9.05 12.07
C VAL A 134 2.23 9.61 12.15
N ASP A 135 3.18 9.05 11.40
CA ASP A 135 4.61 9.32 11.62
C ASP A 135 5.04 10.67 11.04
N ILE A 136 4.63 10.98 9.83
CA ILE A 136 4.92 12.24 9.12
C ILE A 136 3.89 13.30 9.48
N GLY A 137 2.62 12.93 9.39
CA GLY A 137 1.50 13.85 9.54
C GLY A 137 1.24 14.29 10.97
N GLY A 138 1.49 13.41 11.94
CA GLY A 138 1.20 13.67 13.35
C GLY A 138 -0.28 13.90 13.62
N VAL A 139 -1.18 13.22 12.89
CA VAL A 139 -2.64 13.39 13.03
C VAL A 139 -3.10 13.02 14.43
N THR A 140 -3.88 13.92 15.03
CA THR A 140 -4.47 13.77 16.35
C THR A 140 -5.97 14.03 16.32
N LYS A 141 -6.61 13.80 17.48
CA LYS A 141 -8.05 14.01 17.63
C LYS A 141 -8.42 15.47 17.34
N GLY A 142 -9.40 15.65 16.46
CA GLY A 142 -9.93 16.96 16.07
C GLY A 142 -9.32 17.54 14.80
N ASP A 143 -8.22 16.99 14.30
CA ASP A 143 -7.66 17.41 13.01
C ASP A 143 -8.62 17.09 11.87
N ARG A 144 -8.69 18.00 10.90
CA ARG A 144 -9.40 17.86 9.62
C ARG A 144 -8.43 17.32 8.59
N VAL A 145 -8.67 16.08 8.15
CA VAL A 145 -7.78 15.37 7.23
C VAL A 145 -8.48 15.14 5.90
N LEU A 146 -7.88 15.61 4.81
CA LEU A 146 -8.33 15.32 3.45
C LEU A 146 -7.54 14.13 2.88
N ILE A 147 -8.24 13.04 2.59
CA ILE A 147 -7.67 11.82 2.01
C ILE A 147 -8.13 11.70 0.57
N HIS A 148 -7.21 11.73 -0.38
CA HIS A 148 -7.56 11.54 -1.77
C HIS A 148 -7.84 10.08 -2.13
N GLY A 149 -8.84 9.87 -3.00
CA GLY A 149 -9.15 8.54 -3.54
C GLY A 149 -9.65 7.55 -2.50
N GLY A 150 -10.61 7.95 -1.65
CA GLY A 150 -11.06 7.19 -0.48
C GLY A 150 -11.50 5.74 -0.73
N GLY A 151 -11.98 5.42 -1.93
CA GLY A 151 -12.32 4.04 -2.29
C GLY A 151 -11.16 3.20 -2.85
N GLY A 152 -9.98 3.78 -3.04
CA GLY A 152 -8.81 3.11 -3.60
C GLY A 152 -8.02 2.28 -2.58
N GLY A 153 -6.86 1.76 -3.00
CA GLY A 153 -6.00 0.90 -2.19
C GLY A 153 -5.56 1.55 -0.87
N VAL A 154 -4.94 2.74 -0.92
CA VAL A 154 -4.52 3.46 0.30
C VAL A 154 -5.71 4.14 0.98
N GLY A 155 -6.56 4.83 0.20
CA GLY A 155 -7.65 5.65 0.74
C GLY A 155 -8.60 4.90 1.69
N HIS A 156 -8.97 3.65 1.37
CA HIS A 156 -9.92 2.91 2.22
C HIS A 156 -9.35 2.52 3.58
N VAL A 157 -8.02 2.33 3.65
CA VAL A 157 -7.31 2.07 4.91
C VAL A 157 -7.07 3.38 5.65
N ALA A 158 -6.65 4.42 4.95
CA ALA A 158 -6.34 5.73 5.52
C ALA A 158 -7.56 6.38 6.18
N ILE A 159 -8.77 6.26 5.59
CA ILE A 159 -10.01 6.77 6.22
C ILE A 159 -10.19 6.16 7.60
N GLN A 160 -10.17 4.83 7.69
CA GLN A 160 -10.39 4.10 8.93
C GLN A 160 -9.31 4.42 9.97
N LEU A 161 -8.04 4.52 9.54
CA LEU A 161 -6.94 4.91 10.41
C LEU A 161 -7.14 6.31 10.97
N ALA A 162 -7.40 7.32 10.13
CA ALA A 162 -7.65 8.69 10.58
C ALA A 162 -8.85 8.78 11.53
N LYS A 163 -9.94 8.04 11.24
CA LYS A 163 -11.08 7.94 12.17
C LYS A 163 -10.72 7.30 13.50
N SER A 164 -9.86 6.29 13.52
CA SER A 164 -9.39 5.67 14.75
C SER A 164 -8.56 6.62 15.63
N LEU A 165 -7.94 7.63 15.03
CA LEU A 165 -7.22 8.72 15.71
C LEU A 165 -8.14 9.84 16.20
N GLY A 166 -9.44 9.80 15.84
CA GLY A 166 -10.42 10.82 16.21
C GLY A 166 -10.41 12.05 15.31
N ALA A 167 -9.86 11.95 14.09
CA ALA A 167 -9.89 13.01 13.10
C ALA A 167 -11.29 13.17 12.46
N HIS A 168 -11.54 14.36 11.92
CA HIS A 168 -12.61 14.63 10.97
C HIS A 168 -12.10 14.37 9.55
N VAL A 169 -12.65 13.36 8.89
CA VAL A 169 -12.14 12.84 7.62
C VAL A 169 -12.98 13.33 6.46
N ILE A 170 -12.33 14.05 5.56
CA ILE A 170 -12.83 14.44 4.26
C ILE A 170 -12.17 13.53 3.23
N THR A 171 -12.91 13.04 2.24
CA THR A 171 -12.31 12.23 1.18
C THR A 171 -12.86 12.52 -0.20
N THR A 172 -11.99 12.46 -1.20
CA THR A 172 -12.43 12.51 -2.60
C THR A 172 -12.80 11.11 -3.09
N ALA A 173 -13.99 10.97 -3.67
CA ALA A 173 -14.44 9.72 -4.30
C ALA A 173 -15.39 10.01 -5.46
N ARG A 174 -15.47 9.07 -6.42
CA ARG A 174 -16.32 9.19 -7.62
C ARG A 174 -17.28 8.02 -7.72
N GLY A 175 -18.43 8.27 -8.35
CA GLY A 175 -19.43 7.25 -8.65
C GLY A 175 -19.82 6.41 -7.44
N ASP A 176 -19.81 5.10 -7.64
CA ASP A 176 -20.21 4.11 -6.64
C ASP A 176 -19.24 4.02 -5.44
N LYS A 177 -18.04 4.60 -5.52
CA LYS A 177 -17.07 4.62 -4.41
C LYS A 177 -17.43 5.63 -3.33
N ARG A 178 -18.36 6.56 -3.58
CA ARG A 178 -18.76 7.57 -2.59
C ARG A 178 -19.42 6.93 -1.38
N GLU A 179 -20.37 6.03 -1.61
CA GLU A 179 -21.05 5.29 -0.55
C GLU A 179 -20.07 4.36 0.18
N PHE A 180 -19.17 3.71 -0.55
CA PHE A 180 -18.12 2.90 0.05
C PHE A 180 -17.24 3.73 0.99
N ALA A 181 -16.74 4.90 0.55
CA ALA A 181 -15.93 5.78 1.39
C ALA A 181 -16.68 6.27 2.64
N ALA A 182 -17.97 6.62 2.52
CA ALA A 182 -18.81 6.98 3.65
C ALA A 182 -18.97 5.81 4.64
N SER A 183 -19.18 4.58 4.13
CA SER A 183 -19.32 3.38 4.98
C SER A 183 -18.06 3.04 5.78
N LEU A 184 -16.89 3.54 5.36
CA LEU A 184 -15.61 3.39 6.07
C LEU A 184 -15.40 4.44 7.17
N GLY A 185 -16.34 5.39 7.31
CA GLY A 185 -16.34 6.40 8.36
C GLY A 185 -15.92 7.80 7.91
N ALA A 186 -15.79 8.07 6.60
CA ALA A 186 -15.56 9.44 6.13
C ALA A 186 -16.75 10.34 6.51
N ASP A 187 -16.46 11.49 7.12
CA ASP A 187 -17.48 12.46 7.55
C ASP A 187 -17.98 13.29 6.35
N GLU A 188 -17.10 13.56 5.38
CA GLU A 188 -17.42 14.29 4.15
C GLU A 188 -16.89 13.56 2.91
N VAL A 189 -17.76 13.31 1.92
CA VAL A 189 -17.37 12.67 0.65
C VAL A 189 -17.62 13.60 -0.53
N VAL A 190 -16.53 14.16 -1.04
CA VAL A 190 -16.52 15.23 -2.06
C VAL A 190 -16.06 14.71 -3.43
N GLY A 191 -16.41 15.47 -4.47
CA GLY A 191 -15.98 15.23 -5.85
C GLY A 191 -14.59 15.80 -6.16
N GLU A 192 -14.24 15.88 -7.45
CA GLU A 192 -12.97 16.46 -7.91
C GLU A 192 -12.91 17.98 -7.72
N ASP A 193 -14.03 18.66 -7.94
CA ASP A 193 -14.18 20.11 -7.74
C ASP A 193 -14.54 20.43 -6.29
N PHE A 194 -13.84 19.82 -5.33
CA PHE A 194 -14.12 20.00 -3.92
C PHE A 194 -13.88 21.45 -3.48
N ALA A 195 -14.76 21.94 -2.61
CA ALA A 195 -14.67 23.25 -1.97
C ALA A 195 -14.78 23.04 -0.47
N VAL A 196 -13.66 22.63 0.14
CA VAL A 196 -13.51 22.49 1.59
C VAL A 196 -12.45 23.47 2.07
N GLY A 197 -12.41 23.73 3.37
CA GLY A 197 -11.43 24.64 3.96
C GLY A 197 -11.00 24.16 5.34
N ASP A 198 -9.99 24.86 5.85
CA ASP A 198 -9.38 24.61 7.16
C ASP A 198 -8.93 23.16 7.34
N VAL A 199 -8.27 22.61 6.31
CA VAL A 199 -7.69 21.26 6.36
C VAL A 199 -6.31 21.33 7.04
N ASP A 200 -6.11 20.52 8.06
CA ASP A 200 -4.85 20.43 8.80
C ASP A 200 -3.80 19.62 8.02
N LEU A 201 -4.24 18.52 7.41
CA LEU A 201 -3.40 17.61 6.64
C LEU A 201 -4.10 17.05 5.41
N VAL A 202 -3.38 17.01 4.31
CA VAL A 202 -3.76 16.29 3.08
C VAL A 202 -2.89 15.06 2.94
N LEU A 203 -3.52 13.89 2.75
CA LEU A 203 -2.85 12.68 2.27
C LEU A 203 -3.20 12.48 0.79
N ASP A 204 -2.23 12.79 -0.07
CA ASP A 204 -2.32 12.65 -1.52
C ASP A 204 -1.78 11.30 -2.00
N THR A 205 -2.59 10.61 -2.79
CA THR A 205 -2.24 9.35 -3.45
C THR A 205 -2.60 9.39 -4.94
N LEU A 206 -2.94 10.56 -5.48
CA LEU A 206 -3.40 10.75 -6.86
C LEU A 206 -2.45 11.64 -7.66
N GLY A 207 -1.79 12.61 -7.02
CA GLY A 207 -0.94 13.58 -7.69
C GLY A 207 -1.75 14.50 -8.61
N GLY A 208 -1.06 15.12 -9.57
CA GLY A 208 -1.67 15.93 -10.62
C GLY A 208 -2.63 17.00 -10.08
N LYS A 209 -3.78 17.20 -10.74
CA LYS A 209 -4.72 18.27 -10.39
C LYS A 209 -5.22 18.22 -8.95
N ALA A 210 -5.36 17.03 -8.35
CA ALA A 210 -5.81 16.88 -6.98
C ALA A 210 -4.75 17.41 -5.98
N ALA A 211 -3.47 17.09 -6.23
CA ALA A 211 -2.35 17.63 -5.47
C ALA A 211 -2.31 19.16 -5.53
N TRP A 212 -2.40 19.75 -6.72
CA TRP A 212 -2.39 21.21 -6.88
C TRP A 212 -3.56 21.90 -6.17
N ARG A 213 -4.78 21.34 -6.29
CA ARG A 213 -5.97 21.89 -5.63
C ARG A 213 -5.91 21.77 -4.10
N SER A 214 -5.14 20.82 -3.57
CA SER A 214 -4.99 20.63 -2.13
C SER A 214 -4.35 21.81 -1.42
N LEU A 215 -3.52 22.59 -2.11
CA LEU A 215 -2.88 23.79 -1.55
C LEU A 215 -3.90 24.88 -1.22
N GLU A 216 -5.05 24.90 -1.92
CA GLU A 216 -6.09 25.92 -1.74
C GLU A 216 -6.98 25.66 -0.51
N VAL A 217 -6.97 24.43 0.02
CA VAL A 217 -7.85 24.02 1.11
C VAL A 217 -7.14 23.80 2.45
N LEU A 218 -5.80 23.72 2.41
CA LEU A 218 -4.97 23.66 3.60
C LEU A 218 -5.04 24.97 4.38
N ARG A 219 -5.18 24.87 5.70
CA ARG A 219 -5.04 26.04 6.59
C ARG A 219 -3.60 26.57 6.55
N PRO A 220 -3.34 27.82 6.99
CA PRO A 220 -1.96 28.29 7.19
C PRO A 220 -1.12 27.32 8.04
N GLY A 221 0.05 26.93 7.55
CA GLY A 221 0.91 25.94 8.20
C GLY A 221 0.43 24.48 8.09
N GLY A 222 -0.63 24.21 7.33
CA GLY A 222 -1.13 22.88 7.02
C GLY A 222 -0.10 22.03 6.27
N HIS A 223 -0.31 20.72 6.27
CA HIS A 223 0.67 19.74 5.77
C HIS A 223 0.15 19.01 4.54
N PHE A 224 0.86 19.15 3.43
CA PHE A 224 0.68 18.34 2.24
C PHE A 224 1.62 17.14 2.29
N VAL A 225 1.07 15.93 2.42
CA VAL A 225 1.81 14.67 2.44
C VAL A 225 1.41 13.86 1.20
N THR A 226 2.37 13.44 0.37
CA THR A 226 2.10 12.71 -0.89
C THR A 226 2.87 11.42 -1.02
N ALA A 227 2.23 10.38 -1.57
CA ALA A 227 2.86 9.11 -1.92
C ALA A 227 3.22 8.99 -3.42
N VAL A 228 2.96 10.02 -4.23
CA VAL A 228 3.06 9.91 -5.70
C VAL A 228 3.65 11.15 -6.40
N ALA A 229 3.80 12.27 -5.69
CA ALA A 229 4.26 13.54 -6.24
C ALA A 229 5.47 14.12 -5.47
N ASP A 230 6.27 13.26 -4.84
CA ASP A 230 7.44 13.63 -4.04
C ASP A 230 8.63 14.12 -4.88
N GLU A 231 8.63 13.85 -6.18
CA GLU A 231 9.61 14.37 -7.14
C GLU A 231 9.14 15.63 -7.92
N ASP A 232 7.91 16.12 -7.68
CA ASP A 232 7.37 17.30 -8.37
C ASP A 232 7.95 18.60 -7.78
N THR A 233 9.10 19.02 -8.30
CA THR A 233 9.81 20.23 -7.83
C THR A 233 9.01 21.53 -7.93
N GLU A 234 8.07 21.63 -8.87
CA GLU A 234 7.23 22.83 -9.02
C GLU A 234 6.17 22.88 -7.90
N LEU A 235 5.54 21.72 -7.64
CA LEU A 235 4.61 21.57 -6.54
C LEU A 235 5.28 21.85 -5.18
N ILE A 236 6.47 21.29 -4.95
CA ILE A 236 7.24 21.51 -3.71
C ILE A 236 7.48 23.01 -3.49
N ALA A 237 8.03 23.69 -4.50
CA ALA A 237 8.31 25.13 -4.41
C ALA A 237 7.03 25.94 -4.14
N LYS A 238 5.88 25.52 -4.71
CA LYS A 238 4.60 26.20 -4.49
C LYS A 238 4.07 25.99 -3.07
N VAL A 239 4.15 24.77 -2.53
CA VAL A 239 3.74 24.44 -1.15
C VAL A 239 4.56 25.27 -0.17
N GLU A 240 5.88 25.29 -0.33
CA GLU A 240 6.78 26.06 0.55
C GLU A 240 6.55 27.57 0.45
N ALA A 241 6.38 28.11 -0.76
CA ALA A 241 6.08 29.54 -0.96
C ALA A 241 4.73 29.98 -0.35
N ALA A 242 3.79 29.04 -0.19
CA ALA A 242 2.52 29.27 0.50
C ALA A 242 2.62 29.17 2.03
N GLY A 243 3.81 28.88 2.59
CA GLY A 243 4.00 28.68 4.02
C GLY A 243 3.40 27.37 4.54
N LEU A 244 3.17 26.40 3.65
CA LEU A 244 2.67 25.07 3.97
C LEU A 244 3.85 24.09 4.16
N ARG A 245 3.61 22.98 4.85
CA ARG A 245 4.59 21.90 5.00
C ARG A 245 4.44 20.89 3.87
N PHE A 246 5.55 20.41 3.31
CA PHE A 246 5.59 19.36 2.30
C PHE A 246 6.27 18.11 2.85
N SER A 247 5.76 16.92 2.52
CA SER A 247 6.49 15.66 2.73
C SER A 247 6.12 14.60 1.70
N GLY A 248 7.13 13.91 1.18
CA GLY A 248 6.96 12.70 0.38
C GLY A 248 6.94 11.44 1.26
N ILE A 249 6.17 10.43 0.85
CA ILE A 249 6.16 9.11 1.48
C ILE A 249 6.97 8.14 0.61
N GLY A 250 8.23 7.93 0.98
CA GLY A 250 8.97 6.73 0.58
C GLY A 250 8.62 5.61 1.55
N VAL A 251 7.65 4.75 1.20
CA VAL A 251 7.14 3.76 2.16
C VAL A 251 8.23 2.79 2.61
N ASP A 252 8.41 2.65 3.92
CA ASP A 252 9.43 1.77 4.49
C ASP A 252 8.83 0.51 5.13
N PRO A 253 9.52 -0.65 5.09
CA PRO A 253 9.16 -1.82 5.90
C PRO A 253 9.21 -1.48 7.39
N ASP A 254 8.05 -1.34 8.03
CA ASP A 254 7.98 -1.02 9.46
C ASP A 254 7.13 -2.04 10.25
N PRO A 255 7.75 -2.90 11.07
CA PRO A 255 7.03 -3.88 11.88
C PRO A 255 6.27 -3.23 13.05
N ILE A 256 6.61 -2.01 13.47
CA ILE A 256 5.87 -1.28 14.52
C ILE A 256 4.53 -0.80 13.94
N ALA A 257 4.55 -0.08 12.81
CA ALA A 257 3.33 0.31 12.10
C ALA A 257 2.46 -0.90 11.72
N LEU A 258 3.05 -2.00 11.21
CA LEU A 258 2.28 -3.22 10.92
C LEU A 258 1.57 -3.79 12.16
N ARG A 259 2.23 -3.82 13.33
CA ARG A 259 1.57 -4.25 14.59
C ARG A 259 0.48 -3.27 15.03
N GLY A 260 0.64 -1.98 14.78
CA GLY A 260 -0.40 -0.98 15.00
C GLY A 260 -1.64 -1.28 14.15
N LEU A 261 -1.45 -1.58 12.86
CA LEU A 261 -2.52 -1.98 11.96
C LEU A 261 -3.18 -3.29 12.38
N VAL A 262 -2.41 -4.30 12.81
CA VAL A 262 -2.94 -5.55 13.40
C VAL A 262 -3.87 -5.24 14.58
N SER A 263 -3.43 -4.36 15.50
CA SER A 263 -4.22 -3.98 16.67
C SER A 263 -5.55 -3.30 16.27
N LEU A 264 -5.56 -2.49 15.21
CA LEU A 264 -6.78 -1.88 14.68
C LEU A 264 -7.72 -2.91 14.04
N VAL A 265 -7.17 -3.90 13.34
CA VAL A 265 -7.95 -5.01 12.76
C VAL A 265 -8.59 -5.85 13.85
N GLU A 266 -7.83 -6.24 14.87
CA GLU A 266 -8.34 -7.05 15.99
C GLU A 266 -9.38 -6.30 16.82
N ALA A 267 -9.26 -4.97 16.94
CA ALA A 267 -10.26 -4.11 17.57
C ALA A 267 -11.51 -3.84 16.68
N GLY A 268 -11.56 -4.38 15.46
CA GLY A 268 -12.64 -4.14 14.50
C GLY A 268 -12.71 -2.71 13.98
N LYS A 269 -11.63 -1.92 14.15
CA LYS A 269 -11.54 -0.52 13.72
C LYS A 269 -10.97 -0.35 12.31
N LEU A 270 -10.42 -1.42 11.74
CA LEU A 270 -9.87 -1.43 10.40
C LEU A 270 -10.26 -2.73 9.70
N ARG A 271 -10.84 -2.62 8.52
CA ARG A 271 -11.07 -3.72 7.59
C ARG A 271 -10.47 -3.40 6.24
N VAL A 272 -9.61 -4.29 5.76
CA VAL A 272 -9.08 -4.24 4.39
C VAL A 272 -10.12 -4.79 3.41
N HIS A 273 -10.23 -4.19 2.23
CA HIS A 273 -11.16 -4.64 1.19
C HIS A 273 -10.39 -5.19 -0.01
N VAL A 274 -10.65 -6.46 -0.34
CA VAL A 274 -10.16 -7.11 -1.55
C VAL A 274 -11.25 -7.05 -2.59
N ALA A 275 -11.00 -6.30 -3.67
CA ALA A 275 -11.95 -6.15 -4.78
C ALA A 275 -12.05 -7.42 -5.61
N GLU A 276 -10.90 -8.07 -5.86
CA GLU A 276 -10.82 -9.20 -6.78
C GLU A 276 -9.59 -10.05 -6.47
N THR A 277 -9.73 -11.36 -6.66
CA THR A 277 -8.66 -12.33 -6.50
C THR A 277 -8.40 -13.04 -7.82
N PHE A 278 -7.13 -13.32 -8.12
CA PHE A 278 -6.73 -14.10 -9.29
C PHE A 278 -5.85 -15.29 -8.87
N PRO A 279 -5.99 -16.45 -9.50
CA PRO A 279 -5.00 -17.53 -9.35
C PRO A 279 -3.61 -17.04 -9.77
N PHE A 280 -2.55 -17.55 -9.13
CA PHE A 280 -1.14 -17.23 -9.43
C PHE A 280 -0.81 -17.20 -10.93
N ALA A 281 -1.30 -18.20 -11.68
CA ALA A 281 -1.07 -18.31 -13.12
C ALA A 281 -1.78 -17.22 -13.97
N ARG A 282 -2.71 -16.47 -13.41
CA ARG A 282 -3.49 -15.40 -14.08
C ARG A 282 -2.95 -14.00 -13.77
N ILE A 283 -1.66 -13.88 -13.43
CA ILE A 283 -1.01 -12.61 -13.13
C ILE A 283 -1.20 -11.53 -14.20
N ALA A 284 -1.14 -11.89 -15.49
CA ALA A 284 -1.33 -10.94 -16.57
C ALA A 284 -2.73 -10.30 -16.51
N ASP A 285 -3.77 -11.07 -16.17
CA ASP A 285 -5.12 -10.54 -16.01
C ASP A 285 -5.27 -9.69 -14.74
N ALA A 286 -4.59 -10.08 -13.66
CA ALA A 286 -4.54 -9.28 -12.44
C ALA A 286 -3.91 -7.90 -12.70
N HIS A 287 -2.84 -7.83 -13.50
CA HIS A 287 -2.22 -6.58 -13.93
C HIS A 287 -3.14 -5.75 -14.84
N ARG A 288 -3.76 -6.35 -15.86
CA ARG A 288 -4.75 -5.66 -16.72
C ARG A 288 -5.89 -5.08 -15.89
N ARG A 289 -6.36 -5.84 -14.91
CA ARG A 289 -7.44 -5.43 -14.00
C ARG A 289 -7.04 -4.24 -13.15
N LEU A 290 -5.81 -4.25 -12.65
CA LEU A 290 -5.25 -3.17 -11.84
C LEU A 290 -5.08 -1.89 -12.66
N GLU A 291 -4.52 -1.98 -13.86
CA GLU A 291 -4.32 -0.85 -14.78
C GLU A 291 -5.62 -0.21 -15.23
N ARG A 292 -6.69 -1.00 -15.45
CA ARG A 292 -8.03 -0.48 -15.76
C ARG A 292 -8.57 0.43 -14.64
N GLY A 293 -8.09 0.30 -13.41
CA GLY A 293 -8.52 1.11 -12.28
C GLY A 293 -9.96 0.85 -11.86
N GLY A 294 -10.59 1.83 -11.21
CA GLY A 294 -11.99 1.72 -10.75
C GLY A 294 -12.23 0.71 -9.61
N LEU A 295 -11.18 0.08 -9.07
CA LEU A 295 -11.26 -0.88 -7.96
C LEU A 295 -11.70 -0.22 -6.65
N ARG A 296 -12.53 -0.92 -5.88
CA ARG A 296 -12.74 -0.65 -4.46
C ARG A 296 -11.71 -1.48 -3.70
N GLY A 297 -10.72 -0.86 -3.05
CA GLY A 297 -9.65 -1.61 -2.39
C GLY A 297 -8.65 -2.30 -3.33
N LYS A 298 -8.25 -3.54 -3.01
CA LYS A 298 -7.02 -4.19 -3.52
C LYS A 298 -7.28 -5.39 -4.43
N VAL A 299 -6.32 -5.70 -5.30
CA VAL A 299 -6.26 -6.95 -6.07
C VAL A 299 -5.23 -7.87 -5.43
N VAL A 300 -5.54 -9.17 -5.34
CA VAL A 300 -4.71 -10.16 -4.68
C VAL A 300 -4.54 -11.39 -5.57
N LEU A 301 -3.35 -12.00 -5.55
CA LEU A 301 -3.13 -13.34 -6.09
C LEU A 301 -3.27 -14.39 -5.01
N THR A 302 -3.90 -15.50 -5.33
CA THR A 302 -3.87 -16.73 -4.52
C THR A 302 -2.83 -17.69 -5.08
N VAL A 303 -1.92 -18.16 -4.21
CA VAL A 303 -0.76 -18.99 -4.56
C VAL A 303 -1.05 -20.47 -4.37
#